data_AF-A0A699IKY5-F1
#
_entry.id   AF-A0A699IKY5-F1
#
_cell.length_a   1.000
_cell.length_b   1.000
_cell.length_c   1.000
_cell.angle_alpha   90.00
_cell.angle_beta   90.00
_cell.angle_gamma   90.00
#
_symmetry.space_group_name_H-M   'P 1'
#
loop_
_entity.id
_entity.type
_entity.pdbx_description
1 polymer ?
#
loop_
_entity_poly.entity_id
_entity_poly.type
_entity_poly.pdbx_seq_one_letter_code
_entity_poly.pdbx_strand_id
1 'polypeptide(L)'
;MFDGYFNPPPSVVSLVPAAAALRPVDPTGSPSSNSIDQAAPSARIDLEESFAHAEYIEAIRIFVANTAHKNMTIYQMDIKTTFLNGELCEEVYVSQPEGFVDQDNPTYEYKLKKALYGLKQAPRAWYDMSSSFLLS
;
A
#
# COMPACT_ATOMS: atom_id res chain seq x y z
N MET A 1 11.55 -13.73 -17.89
CA MET A 1 11.32 -12.53 -18.73
C MET A 1 10.36 -11.58 -18.01
N PHE A 2 10.71 -11.11 -16.81
CA PHE A 2 10.02 -10.02 -16.09
C PHE A 2 10.96 -9.31 -15.09
N ASP A 3 12.28 -9.35 -15.30
CA ASP A 3 13.27 -8.80 -14.35
C ASP A 3 13.63 -7.31 -14.62
N GLY A 4 12.89 -6.63 -15.51
CA GLY A 4 13.27 -5.32 -16.06
C GLY A 4 12.62 -4.09 -15.42
N TYR A 5 11.68 -4.23 -14.47
CA TYR A 5 10.89 -3.09 -13.96
C TYR A 5 11.23 -2.63 -12.55
N PHE A 6 12.21 -3.25 -11.88
CA PHE A 6 12.58 -2.88 -10.52
C PHE A 6 14.06 -2.50 -10.43
N ASN A 7 14.36 -1.25 -10.80
CA ASN A 7 15.51 -0.56 -10.23
C ASN A 7 15.12 0.90 -9.99
N PRO A 8 14.97 1.37 -8.74
CA PRO A 8 14.66 2.78 -8.49
C PRO A 8 15.90 3.65 -8.78
N PRO A 9 15.74 4.85 -9.36
CA PRO A 9 16.87 5.75 -9.58
C PRO A 9 17.39 6.30 -8.23
N PRO A 10 18.70 6.59 -8.09
CA PRO A 10 19.27 7.09 -6.85
C PRO A 10 18.80 8.52 -6.56
N SER A 11 18.37 8.75 -5.32
CA SER A 11 17.87 10.03 -4.82
C SER A 11 18.92 11.15 -4.97
N VAL A 12 18.70 12.09 -5.89
CA VAL A 12 19.43 13.36 -5.93
C VAL A 12 18.60 14.42 -5.23
N VAL A 13 18.99 14.74 -4.00
CA VAL A 13 18.46 15.89 -3.26
C VAL A 13 19.06 17.16 -3.88
N SER A 14 18.21 17.99 -4.49
CA SER A 14 18.57 19.36 -4.91
C SER A 14 17.78 20.37 -4.09
N LEU A 15 18.42 20.97 -3.09
CA LEU A 15 17.90 22.14 -2.37
C LEU A 15 18.09 23.41 -3.20
N VAL A 16 17.00 24.11 -3.53
CA VAL A 16 17.01 25.55 -3.86
C VAL A 16 15.76 26.21 -3.23
N PRO A 17 15.86 27.37 -2.54
CA PRO A 17 14.79 27.92 -1.72
C PRO A 17 13.79 28.81 -2.48
N ALA A 18 12.58 28.89 -1.95
CA ALA A 18 11.46 29.68 -2.48
C ALA A 18 11.65 31.19 -2.26
N ALA A 19 11.54 31.97 -3.34
CA ALA A 19 11.34 33.42 -3.28
C ALA A 19 10.36 33.88 -4.38
N ALA A 20 9.25 34.46 -3.92
CA ALA A 20 8.39 35.48 -4.54
C ALA A 20 7.80 35.28 -5.96
N ALA A 21 6.46 35.21 -6.05
CA ALA A 21 5.66 36.13 -6.89
C ALA A 21 4.15 35.95 -6.60
N LEU A 22 3.50 37.05 -6.22
CA LEU A 22 2.05 37.22 -6.05
C LEU A 22 1.29 36.84 -7.34
N ARG A 23 0.07 36.29 -7.23
CA ARG A 23 -0.85 36.10 -8.35
C ARG A 23 -2.16 36.88 -8.13
N PRO A 24 -2.78 37.45 -9.18
CA PRO A 24 -3.84 38.46 -9.07
C PRO A 24 -5.22 37.87 -8.73
N VAL A 25 -6.07 38.70 -8.12
CA VAL A 25 -7.49 38.44 -7.83
C VAL A 25 -8.34 38.77 -9.07
N ASP A 26 -9.18 37.83 -9.53
CA ASP A 26 -10.18 38.09 -10.57
C ASP A 26 -11.56 38.46 -9.97
N PRO A 27 -12.25 39.50 -10.50
CA PRO A 27 -13.52 39.97 -9.97
C PRO A 27 -14.69 39.40 -10.78
N THR A 28 -15.05 38.14 -10.59
CA THR A 28 -16.36 37.64 -11.04
C THR A 28 -16.83 36.54 -10.10
N GLY A 29 -17.75 36.90 -9.21
CA GLY A 29 -18.28 36.03 -8.17
C GLY A 29 -19.05 34.84 -8.75
N SER A 30 -18.43 33.67 -8.73
CA SER A 30 -19.06 32.35 -8.79
C SER A 30 -18.06 31.32 -8.22
N PRO A 31 -18.42 30.50 -7.23
CA PRO A 31 -17.47 29.56 -6.65
C PRO A 31 -17.25 28.38 -7.61
N SER A 32 -16.01 28.23 -8.10
CA SER A 32 -15.54 26.98 -8.69
C SER A 32 -15.22 26.01 -7.55
N SER A 33 -16.14 25.09 -7.27
CA SER A 33 -15.81 23.86 -6.56
C SER A 33 -14.91 23.04 -7.48
N ASN A 34 -13.62 22.93 -7.11
CA ASN A 34 -12.75 21.76 -7.26
C ASN A 34 -11.34 22.16 -6.77
N SER A 35 -11.23 22.46 -5.47
CA SER A 35 -9.99 22.27 -4.71
C SER A 35 -10.29 21.15 -3.75
N ILE A 36 -9.70 19.97 -3.97
CA ILE A 36 -9.43 19.08 -2.85
C ILE A 36 -8.43 19.86 -2.02
N ASP A 37 -8.92 20.51 -0.97
CA ASP A 37 -8.07 20.97 0.12
C ASP A 37 -7.45 19.70 0.72
N GLN A 38 -6.35 19.26 0.13
CA GLN A 38 -5.32 18.54 0.86
C GLN A 38 -4.75 19.56 1.85
N ALA A 39 -5.51 19.81 2.91
CA ALA A 39 -4.92 20.17 4.18
C ALA A 39 -3.81 19.15 4.40
N ALA A 40 -2.57 19.66 4.45
CA ALA A 40 -1.38 18.87 4.71
C ALA A 40 -1.74 17.82 5.78
N PRO A 41 -1.54 16.51 5.54
CA PRO A 41 -1.60 15.57 6.63
C PRO A 41 -0.47 16.04 7.56
N SER A 42 -0.87 16.66 8.67
CA SER A 42 0.01 16.93 9.79
C SER A 42 0.80 15.66 10.00
N ALA A 43 2.12 15.79 10.07
CA ALA A 43 3.09 14.73 10.17
C ALA A 43 2.83 13.85 11.42
N ARG A 44 1.76 13.05 11.39
CA ARG A 44 1.65 11.75 12.04
C ARG A 44 2.34 10.79 11.08
N ILE A 45 3.66 10.93 11.05
CA ILE A 45 4.56 9.92 10.52
C ILE A 45 4.14 8.60 11.19
N ASP A 46 4.08 7.52 10.41
CA ASP A 46 3.71 6.16 10.78
C ASP A 46 4.57 5.56 11.92
N LEU A 47 4.51 6.16 13.10
CA LEU A 47 5.29 5.79 14.29
C LEU A 47 4.85 4.41 14.78
N GLU A 48 3.55 4.12 14.78
CA GLU A 48 2.97 2.81 15.12
C GLU A 48 3.51 1.68 14.22
N GLU A 49 3.61 1.92 12.90
CA GLU A 49 4.15 0.93 11.95
C GLU A 49 5.64 0.67 12.20
N SER A 50 6.40 1.72 12.56
CA SER A 50 7.81 1.60 12.95
C SER A 50 8.01 0.91 14.30
N PHE A 51 7.09 1.07 15.26
CA PHE A 51 7.16 0.38 16.56
C PHE A 51 6.79 -1.11 16.41
N ALA A 52 5.77 -1.42 15.61
CA ALA A 52 5.38 -2.79 15.30
C ALA A 52 6.54 -3.60 14.67
N HIS A 53 7.38 -2.96 13.85
CA HIS A 53 8.54 -3.62 13.25
C HIS A 53 9.58 -4.08 14.28
N ALA A 54 9.87 -3.23 15.27
CA ALA A 54 10.82 -3.56 16.33
C ALA A 54 10.29 -4.70 17.23
N GLU A 55 9.01 -4.64 17.60
CA GLU A 55 8.34 -5.67 18.39
C GLU A 55 8.28 -7.03 17.68
N TYR A 56 8.10 -7.03 16.35
CA TYR A 56 8.04 -8.26 15.56
C TYR A 56 9.39 -9.01 15.52
N ILE A 57 10.50 -8.29 15.44
CA ILE A 57 11.84 -8.90 15.47
C ILE A 57 12.09 -9.57 16.83
N GLU A 58 11.69 -8.94 17.93
CA GLU A 58 11.80 -9.54 19.26
C GLU A 58 10.92 -10.79 19.39
N ALA A 59 9.67 -10.74 18.91
CA ALA A 59 8.77 -11.89 18.92
C ALA A 59 9.35 -13.08 18.11
N ILE A 60 9.92 -12.83 16.92
CA ILE A 60 10.58 -13.88 16.13
C ILE A 60 11.76 -14.48 16.91
N ARG A 61 12.61 -13.65 17.52
CA ARG A 61 13.77 -14.14 18.29
C ARG A 61 13.34 -15.02 19.45
N ILE A 62 12.31 -14.62 20.20
CA ILE A 62 11.75 -15.42 21.30
C ILE A 62 11.18 -16.73 20.76
N PHE A 63 10.44 -16.71 19.66
CA PHE A 63 9.90 -17.91 19.03
C PHE A 63 11.01 -18.89 18.61
N VAL A 64 12.05 -18.40 17.94
CA VAL A 64 13.20 -19.22 17.52
C VAL A 64 13.97 -19.77 18.73
N ALA A 65 14.21 -18.97 19.77
CA ALA A 65 14.89 -19.44 20.97
C ALA A 65 14.08 -20.53 21.70
N ASN A 66 12.76 -20.36 21.80
CA ASN A 66 11.86 -21.33 22.45
C ASN A 66 11.74 -22.64 21.66
N THR A 67 11.66 -22.58 20.32
CA THR A 67 11.63 -23.78 19.47
C THR A 67 12.94 -24.56 19.56
N ALA A 68 14.09 -23.87 19.54
CA ALA A 68 15.41 -24.48 19.76
C ALA A 68 15.51 -25.15 21.14
N HIS A 69 15.05 -24.47 22.20
CA HIS A 69 15.03 -25.02 23.56
C HIS A 69 14.17 -26.30 23.66
N LYS A 70 13.07 -26.37 22.92
CA LYS A 70 12.16 -27.53 22.88
C LYS A 70 12.55 -28.58 21.84
N ASN A 71 13.70 -28.43 21.18
CA ASN A 71 14.18 -29.29 20.11
C ASN A 71 13.13 -29.50 18.98
N MET A 72 12.38 -28.45 18.67
CA MET A 72 11.36 -28.44 17.62
C MET A 72 11.98 -28.01 16.29
N THR A 73 11.53 -28.60 15.19
CA THR A 73 11.94 -28.18 13.84
C THR A 73 11.02 -27.07 13.34
N ILE A 74 11.59 -26.00 12.79
CA ILE A 74 10.86 -24.91 12.15
C ILE A 74 10.79 -25.19 10.64
N TYR A 75 9.61 -25.05 10.06
CA TYR A 75 9.40 -25.10 8.62
C TYR A 75 8.99 -23.72 8.12
N GLN A 76 9.65 -23.25 7.05
CA GLN A 76 9.29 -22.00 6.38
C GLN A 76 8.46 -22.32 5.14
N MET A 77 7.34 -21.62 4.98
CA MET A 77 6.52 -21.69 3.78
C MET A 77 6.43 -20.29 3.19
N ASP A 78 6.84 -20.16 1.93
CA ASP A 78 6.61 -18.95 1.13
C ASP A 78 5.32 -19.14 0.34
N ILE A 79 4.36 -18.25 0.55
CA ILE A 79 3.06 -18.32 -0.10
C ILE A 79 3.12 -17.37 -1.29
N LYS A 80 3.07 -17.94 -2.50
CA LYS A 80 3.02 -17.15 -3.72
C LYS A 80 1.66 -16.44 -3.81
N THR A 81 1.68 -15.21 -4.34
CA THR A 81 0.47 -14.42 -4.63
C THR A 81 -0.47 -14.26 -3.43
N THR A 82 0.07 -14.08 -2.22
CA THR A 82 -0.70 -14.00 -0.96
C THR A 82 -1.87 -13.04 -1.03
N PHE A 83 -1.65 -11.81 -1.51
CA PHE A 83 -2.70 -10.80 -1.55
C PHE A 83 -3.85 -11.17 -2.50
N LEU A 84 -3.57 -11.89 -3.59
CA LEU A 84 -4.61 -12.31 -4.55
C LEU A 84 -5.60 -13.32 -3.93
N ASN A 85 -5.27 -13.92 -2.79
CA ASN A 85 -6.18 -14.79 -2.06
C ASN A 85 -7.09 -14.02 -1.09
N GLY A 86 -6.65 -12.86 -0.60
CA GLY A 86 -7.38 -12.02 0.34
C GLY A 86 -8.60 -11.37 -0.30
N GLU A 87 -9.73 -11.43 0.41
CA GLU A 87 -10.96 -10.75 -0.01
C GLU A 87 -10.98 -9.32 0.50
N LEU A 88 -11.45 -8.40 -0.35
CA LEU A 88 -11.60 -7.01 0.01
C LEU A 88 -12.96 -6.83 0.69
N CYS A 89 -12.96 -6.36 1.93
CA CYS A 89 -14.17 -5.95 2.64
C CYS A 89 -14.80 -4.69 2.01
N GLU A 90 -13.98 -3.88 1.34
CA GLU A 90 -14.37 -2.61 0.74
C GLU A 90 -14.42 -2.74 -0.79
N GLU A 91 -15.29 -1.95 -1.43
CA GLU A 91 -15.32 -1.88 -2.88
C GLU A 91 -14.21 -0.96 -3.39
N VAL A 92 -13.29 -1.55 -4.15
CA VAL A 92 -12.15 -0.82 -4.70
C VAL A 92 -12.19 -0.93 -6.21
N TYR A 93 -12.11 0.23 -6.86
CA TYR A 93 -12.10 0.36 -8.31
C TYR A 93 -10.71 0.81 -8.75
N VAL A 94 -10.27 0.32 -9.90
CA VAL A 94 -9.01 0.71 -10.53
C VAL A 94 -9.25 1.11 -11.97
N SER A 95 -8.49 2.10 -12.44
CA SER A 95 -8.48 2.44 -13.86
C SER A 95 -8.03 1.25 -14.70
N GLN A 96 -8.45 1.22 -15.96
CA GLN A 96 -8.07 0.16 -16.87
C GLN A 96 -6.57 0.24 -17.16
N PRO A 97 -5.83 -0.85 -16.94
CA PRO A 97 -4.40 -0.86 -17.22
C PRO A 97 -4.16 -0.78 -18.72
N GLU A 98 -3.02 -0.20 -19.08
CA GLU A 98 -2.59 -0.10 -20.48
C GLU A 98 -2.52 -1.50 -21.11
N GLY A 99 -3.12 -1.65 -22.30
CA GLY A 99 -3.23 -2.94 -23.00
C GLY A 99 -4.43 -3.81 -22.61
N PHE A 100 -5.21 -3.43 -21.59
CA PHE A 100 -6.45 -4.10 -21.18
C PHE A 100 -7.68 -3.18 -21.27
N VAL A 101 -7.56 -2.06 -21.96
CA VAL A 101 -8.67 -1.11 -22.13
C VAL A 101 -9.75 -1.72 -23.02
N ASP A 102 -10.98 -1.75 -22.52
CA ASP A 102 -12.18 -2.07 -23.27
C ASP A 102 -12.45 -0.98 -24.31
N GLN A 103 -12.48 -1.37 -25.59
CA GLN A 103 -12.70 -0.46 -26.71
C GLN A 103 -14.11 0.12 -26.72
N ASP A 104 -15.10 -0.65 -26.23
CA ASP A 104 -16.49 -0.23 -26.19
C ASP A 104 -16.75 0.69 -24.97
N ASN A 105 -15.96 0.52 -23.91
CA ASN A 105 -16.12 1.25 -22.64
C ASN A 105 -14.77 1.79 -22.11
N PRO A 106 -14.11 2.71 -22.83
CA PRO A 106 -12.75 3.14 -22.49
C PRO A 106 -12.65 3.94 -21.20
N THR A 107 -13.76 4.49 -20.70
CA THR A 107 -13.82 5.29 -19.46
C THR A 107 -14.20 4.49 -18.22
N TYR A 108 -14.50 3.19 -18.36
CA TYR A 108 -14.92 2.38 -17.23
C TYR A 108 -13.77 2.08 -16.29
N GLU A 109 -14.11 1.72 -15.06
CA GLU A 109 -13.17 1.27 -14.05
C GLU A 109 -13.48 -0.18 -13.67
N TYR A 110 -12.44 -0.94 -13.33
CA TYR A 110 -12.59 -2.33 -12.92
C TYR A 110 -12.72 -2.44 -11.40
N LYS A 111 -13.77 -3.12 -10.96
CA LYS A 111 -13.94 -3.51 -9.56
C LYS A 111 -13.01 -4.67 -9.21
N LEU A 112 -12.18 -4.48 -8.19
CA LEU A 112 -11.32 -5.52 -7.65
C LEU A 112 -12.14 -6.50 -6.81
N LYS A 113 -12.04 -7.79 -7.14
CA LYS A 113 -12.62 -8.88 -6.36
C LYS A 113 -11.67 -9.43 -5.29
N LYS A 114 -10.37 -9.19 -5.46
CA LYS A 114 -9.30 -9.68 -4.60
C LYS A 114 -8.31 -8.56 -4.33
N ALA A 115 -7.61 -8.65 -3.22
CA ALA A 115 -6.62 -7.65 -2.87
C ALA A 115 -5.42 -7.70 -3.83
N LEU A 116 -4.98 -6.53 -4.30
CA LEU A 116 -3.79 -6.38 -5.14
C LEU A 116 -2.63 -5.80 -4.32
N TYR A 117 -1.41 -6.03 -4.81
CA TYR A 117 -0.21 -5.39 -4.27
C TYR A 117 -0.33 -3.86 -4.32
N GLY A 118 0.20 -3.18 -3.30
CA GLY A 118 0.18 -1.72 -3.20
C GLY A 118 -1.11 -1.12 -2.66
N LEU A 119 -2.17 -1.91 -2.48
CA LEU A 119 -3.36 -1.49 -1.75
C LEU A 119 -3.08 -1.47 -0.25
N LYS A 120 -3.44 -0.37 0.43
CA LYS A 120 -3.26 -0.21 1.88
C LYS A 120 -3.98 -1.28 2.70
N GLN A 121 -5.10 -1.77 2.19
CA GLN A 121 -5.93 -2.81 2.80
C GLN A 121 -5.50 -4.25 2.46
N ALA A 122 -4.59 -4.45 1.50
CA ALA A 122 -4.15 -5.80 1.11
C ALA A 122 -3.48 -6.60 2.23
N PRO A 123 -2.59 -6.02 3.07
CA PRO A 123 -2.03 -6.72 4.22
C PRO A 123 -3.09 -7.22 5.19
N ARG A 124 -4.14 -6.40 5.42
CA ARG A 124 -5.23 -6.76 6.34
C ARG A 124 -6.12 -7.87 5.76
N ALA A 125 -6.53 -7.74 4.50
CA ALA A 125 -7.29 -8.76 3.79
C ALA A 125 -6.57 -10.13 3.79
N TRP A 126 -5.24 -10.11 3.66
CA TRP A 126 -4.43 -11.31 3.76
C TRP A 126 -4.38 -11.88 5.20
N TYR A 127 -4.20 -11.03 6.21
CA TYR A 127 -4.18 -11.49 7.61
C TYR A 127 -5.48 -12.18 8.01
N ASP A 128 -6.63 -11.60 7.64
CA ASP A 128 -7.93 -12.15 7.99
C ASP A 128 -8.16 -13.52 7.29
N MET A 129 -7.83 -13.62 5.99
CA MET A 129 -7.91 -14.87 5.23
C MET A 129 -6.95 -15.93 5.80
N SER A 130 -5.68 -15.59 6.00
CA SER A 130 -4.68 -16.55 6.50
C SER A 130 -4.95 -17.00 7.93
N SER A 131 -5.39 -16.09 8.82
CA SER A 131 -5.79 -16.46 10.19
C SER A 131 -6.98 -17.42 10.18
N SER A 132 -8.02 -17.13 9.39
CA SER A 132 -9.20 -18.01 9.33
C SER A 132 -8.84 -19.42 8.82
N PHE A 133 -7.92 -19.53 7.85
CA PHE A 133 -7.47 -20.81 7.33
C PHE A 133 -6.55 -21.59 8.27
N LEU A 134 -5.64 -20.90 8.98
CA LEU A 134 -4.63 -21.55 9.84
C LEU A 134 -5.15 -21.86 11.25
N LEU A 135 -6.20 -21.17 11.69
CA LEU A 135 -6.79 -21.33 13.04
C LEU A 135 -8.08 -22.16 13.04
N SER A 136 -8.59 -22.57 11.87
CA SER A 136 -9.74 -23.49 11.73
C SER A 136 -9.35 -24.93 11.99
#